data_AF-A0A929GCN2-F1
#
_entry.id   AF-A0A929GCN2-F1
#
_cell.length_a   1.000
_cell.length_b   1.000
_cell.length_c   1.000
_cell.angle_alpha   90.00
_cell.angle_beta   90.00
_cell.angle_gamma   90.00
#
_symmetry.space_group_name_H-M   'P 1'
#
loop_
_entity.id
_entity.type
_entity.pdbx_description
1 polymer ?
#
loop_
_entity_poly.entity_id
_entity_poly.type
_entity_poly.pdbx_seq_one_letter_code
_entity_poly.pdbx_strand_id
1 'polypeptide(L)'
;MSKASRYPLIEEIDLKSSMLDAFELFRNEAFSFFLDSGMDPHKLGRYSFIGSTPFLVLSSRSTEITLSRGAEKSSLSASPFDTLDHFLKVYRLDSCPSPVPFIGGAVGYFSYDLCHFIERLPETAVDDLKLPECYFGFYDLVLAFDNLQGKAYIVSTGFPELREGERRKRAAERLSEMKAKLANVPSRGQEAPPTPIFSSTEPVALKGGFTHQEYVKAVEKAREYIIAGDIFEVNLSQRFEAELSITPYELYRRLRRINPAPFACYLGFDEVAVVSASPERFLRLRGDRVETRPIKGTRPRGKTPEEDEALARELLDGAKERAENIMIVDLERNDLGRVCRFGTVKVSEL
;
A
#
# COMPACT_ATOMS: atom_id res chain seq x y z
N MET A 1 33.03 22.90 4.78
CA MET A 1 32.02 22.50 5.79
C MET A 1 31.52 21.11 5.41
N SER A 2 31.71 20.11 6.28
CA SER A 2 31.15 18.77 6.07
C SER A 2 29.63 18.88 5.96
N LYS A 3 29.03 18.33 4.89
CA LYS A 3 27.58 18.27 4.76
C LYS A 3 27.05 17.47 5.96
N ALA A 4 26.24 18.10 6.80
CA ALA A 4 25.62 17.45 7.95
C ALA A 4 24.85 16.21 7.49
N SER A 5 25.21 15.03 8.02
CA SER A 5 24.57 13.78 7.64
C SER A 5 23.15 13.69 8.21
N ARG A 6 22.16 13.42 7.35
CA ARG A 6 20.75 13.28 7.70
C ARG A 6 20.39 11.83 8.02
N TYR A 7 20.89 11.31 9.14
CA TYR A 7 20.54 9.98 9.64
C TYR A 7 19.34 10.00 10.59
N PRO A 8 18.45 9.01 10.57
CA PRO A 8 17.40 8.85 11.59
C PRO A 8 17.98 8.34 12.91
N LEU A 9 17.22 8.49 13.99
CA LEU A 9 17.40 7.69 15.21
C LEU A 9 16.61 6.39 15.05
N ILE A 10 17.27 5.26 15.30
CA ILE A 10 16.65 3.93 15.23
C ILE A 10 16.95 3.25 16.55
N GLU A 11 15.92 2.77 17.24
CA GLU A 11 16.08 2.03 18.48
C GLU A 11 15.26 0.75 18.46
N GLU A 12 15.92 -0.38 18.75
CA GLU A 12 15.26 -1.66 18.98
C GLU A 12 14.51 -1.61 20.31
N ILE A 13 13.27 -2.09 20.32
CA ILE A 13 12.43 -2.14 21.51
C ILE A 13 11.95 -3.57 21.77
N ASP A 14 11.80 -3.90 23.05
CA ASP A 14 11.15 -5.13 23.49
C ASP A 14 9.64 -4.88 23.60
N LEU A 15 8.91 -5.19 22.52
CA LEU A 15 7.46 -5.07 22.50
C LEU A 15 6.83 -6.42 22.88
N LYS A 16 6.21 -6.47 24.07
CA LYS A 16 5.56 -7.68 24.59
C LYS A 16 4.18 -7.98 23.98
N SER A 17 3.64 -7.03 23.22
CA SER A 17 2.29 -7.09 22.63
C SER A 17 2.35 -7.38 21.13
N SER A 18 1.24 -7.81 20.54
CA SER A 18 1.19 -8.04 19.10
C SER A 18 1.21 -6.72 18.31
N MET A 19 1.53 -6.79 17.01
CA MET A 19 1.45 -5.63 16.10
C MET A 19 0.05 -5.02 16.04
N LEU A 20 -0.98 -5.87 16.09
CA LEU A 20 -2.38 -5.42 16.10
C LEU A 20 -2.70 -4.66 17.39
N ASP A 21 -2.24 -5.15 18.54
CA ASP A 21 -2.41 -4.44 19.81
C ASP A 21 -1.66 -3.11 19.83
N ALA A 22 -0.46 -3.07 19.22
CA ALA A 22 0.26 -1.82 19.05
C ALA A 22 -0.56 -0.83 18.20
N PHE A 23 -1.16 -1.28 17.10
CA PHE A 23 -1.97 -0.44 16.22
C PHE A 23 -3.24 0.13 16.89
N GLU A 24 -3.79 -0.54 17.91
CA GLU A 24 -4.91 0.01 18.70
C GLU A 24 -4.58 1.37 19.34
N LEU A 25 -3.31 1.68 19.56
CA LEU A 25 -2.89 3.00 20.05
C LEU A 25 -2.90 4.09 18.96
N PHE A 26 -2.97 3.72 17.68
CA PHE A 26 -2.86 4.63 16.54
C PHE A 26 -4.15 4.74 15.75
N ARG A 27 -5.07 3.76 15.82
CA ARG A 27 -6.29 3.68 15.01
C ARG A 27 -7.17 4.94 14.96
N ASN A 28 -7.13 5.76 16.00
CA ASN A 28 -7.96 6.98 16.10
C ASN A 28 -7.13 8.26 15.86
N GLU A 29 -5.85 8.13 15.55
CA GLU A 29 -4.99 9.26 15.21
C GLU A 29 -5.14 9.60 13.73
N ALA A 30 -4.98 10.90 13.44
CA ALA A 30 -5.09 11.42 12.08
C ALA A 30 -4.05 10.75 11.17
N PHE A 31 -4.49 10.33 9.98
CA PHE A 31 -3.64 9.71 8.98
C PHE A 31 -2.85 8.51 9.54
N SER A 32 -3.49 7.68 10.37
CA SER A 32 -2.84 6.44 10.83
C SER A 32 -2.74 5.44 9.68
N PHE A 33 -1.63 4.72 9.62
CA PHE A 33 -1.43 3.64 8.67
C PHE A 33 -0.90 2.39 9.33
N PHE A 34 -1.28 1.25 8.76
CA PHE A 34 -0.66 -0.03 9.02
C PHE A 34 -0.33 -0.68 7.68
N LEU A 35 0.96 -0.76 7.34
CA LEU A 35 1.46 -1.54 6.21
C LEU A 35 1.82 -2.91 6.73
N ASP A 36 1.04 -3.92 6.37
CA ASP A 36 1.06 -5.22 7.02
C ASP A 36 1.38 -6.32 6.01
N SER A 37 2.60 -6.82 6.09
CA SER A 37 3.00 -7.98 5.33
C SER A 37 2.64 -9.24 6.12
N GLY A 38 1.34 -9.56 6.14
CA GLY A 38 0.75 -10.62 6.99
C GLY A 38 1.00 -12.06 6.53
N MET A 39 1.55 -12.25 5.32
CA MET A 39 1.90 -13.55 4.75
C MET A 39 3.21 -14.13 5.33
N ASP A 40 3.72 -15.23 4.74
CA ASP A 40 4.98 -15.90 5.11
C ASP A 40 6.17 -14.93 5.30
N PRO A 41 6.70 -14.78 6.54
CA PRO A 41 7.85 -13.92 6.85
C PRO A 41 9.14 -14.28 6.12
N HIS A 42 9.28 -15.53 5.64
CA HIS A 42 10.45 -15.96 4.87
C HIS A 42 10.39 -15.54 3.39
N LYS A 43 9.23 -15.10 2.90
CA LYS A 43 9.02 -14.67 1.51
C LYS A 43 8.78 -13.17 1.40
N LEU A 44 7.51 -12.78 1.39
CA LEU A 44 7.05 -11.40 1.19
C LEU A 44 6.57 -10.76 2.50
N GLY A 45 6.45 -11.55 3.58
CA GLY A 45 5.85 -11.20 4.88
C GLY A 45 6.77 -10.55 5.91
N ARG A 46 8.02 -10.22 5.58
CA ARG A 46 9.05 -10.01 6.62
C ARG A 46 8.82 -8.77 7.47
N TYR A 47 8.38 -7.66 6.88
CA TYR A 47 8.35 -6.38 7.59
C TYR A 47 6.96 -5.75 7.57
N SER A 48 6.53 -5.23 8.72
CA SER A 48 5.32 -4.44 8.85
C SER A 48 5.63 -3.08 9.48
N PHE A 49 4.81 -2.06 9.19
CA PHE A 49 5.06 -0.68 9.60
C PHE A 49 3.78 -0.02 10.09
N ILE A 50 3.89 0.70 11.20
CA ILE A 50 2.83 1.53 11.77
C ILE A 50 3.32 2.97 11.86
N GLY A 51 2.44 3.92 11.56
CA GLY A 51 2.67 5.33 11.79
C GLY A 51 1.36 6.11 11.81
N SER A 52 1.46 7.37 12.19
CA SER A 52 0.33 8.30 12.26
C SER A 52 0.87 9.73 12.31
N THR A 53 -0.05 10.70 12.25
CA THR A 53 0.23 12.11 12.51
C THR A 53 1.39 12.63 11.64
N PRO A 54 1.26 12.58 10.30
CA PRO A 54 2.28 13.06 9.39
C PRO A 54 2.51 14.57 9.58
N PHE A 55 3.74 15.02 9.36
CA PHE A 55 4.08 16.44 9.47
C PHE A 55 3.69 17.26 8.21
N LEU A 56 3.40 16.56 7.11
CA LEU A 56 2.95 17.13 5.84
C LEU A 56 1.99 16.13 5.20
N VAL A 57 0.86 16.62 4.72
CA VAL A 57 -0.09 15.86 3.90
C VAL A 57 -0.18 16.53 2.54
N LEU A 58 -0.06 15.74 1.47
CA LEU A 58 -0.25 16.15 0.08
C LEU A 58 -1.49 15.44 -0.45
N SER A 59 -2.47 16.19 -0.91
CA SER A 59 -3.59 15.67 -1.69
C SER A 59 -3.69 16.39 -3.04
N SER A 60 -4.16 15.70 -4.09
CA SER A 60 -4.41 16.30 -5.40
C SER A 60 -5.80 16.01 -5.93
N ARG A 61 -6.36 16.97 -6.66
CA ARG A 61 -7.46 16.76 -7.60
C ARG A 61 -7.11 17.43 -8.91
N SER A 62 -6.87 16.64 -9.95
CA SER A 62 -6.25 17.13 -11.18
C SER A 62 -4.98 17.93 -10.81
N THR A 63 -4.78 19.10 -11.40
CA THR A 63 -3.61 19.95 -11.14
C THR A 63 -3.68 20.73 -9.83
N GLU A 64 -4.80 20.72 -9.10
CA GLU A 64 -4.91 21.39 -7.81
C GLU A 64 -4.33 20.51 -6.70
N ILE A 65 -3.21 20.95 -6.11
CA ILE A 65 -2.55 20.30 -4.99
C ILE A 65 -2.87 21.05 -3.71
N THR A 66 -3.36 20.34 -2.70
CA THR A 66 -3.49 20.85 -1.33
C THR A 66 -2.39 20.27 -0.45
N LEU A 67 -1.67 21.16 0.23
CA LEU A 67 -0.66 20.81 1.22
C LEU A 67 -1.17 21.20 2.61
N SER A 68 -1.17 20.25 3.54
CA SER A 68 -1.56 20.49 4.94
C SER A 68 -0.38 20.23 5.88
N ARG A 69 -0.06 21.19 6.75
CA ARG A 69 0.98 21.11 7.79
C ARG A 69 0.35 21.44 9.14
N GLY A 70 -0.18 20.43 9.82
CA GLY A 70 -1.02 20.65 11.00
C GLY A 70 -2.29 21.41 10.61
N ALA A 71 -2.53 22.56 11.24
CA ALA A 71 -3.70 23.40 10.95
C ALA A 71 -3.54 24.28 9.69
N GLU A 72 -2.32 24.47 9.21
CA GLU A 72 -2.06 25.29 8.02
C GLU A 72 -2.36 24.50 6.75
N LYS A 73 -3.15 25.08 5.85
CA LYS A 73 -3.44 24.55 4.52
C LYS A 73 -3.07 25.57 3.45
N SER A 74 -2.47 25.11 2.37
CA SER A 74 -2.17 25.92 1.19
C SER A 74 -2.44 25.12 -0.07
N SER A 75 -2.96 25.78 -1.10
CA SER A 75 -3.18 25.17 -2.40
C SER A 75 -2.25 25.76 -3.45
N LEU A 76 -1.84 24.94 -4.41
CA LEU A 76 -1.10 25.35 -5.59
C LEU A 76 -1.57 24.57 -6.82
N SER A 77 -1.35 25.12 -8.01
CA SER A 77 -1.55 24.38 -9.26
C SER A 77 -0.20 23.81 -9.73
N ALA A 78 -0.09 22.48 -9.79
CA ALA A 78 1.12 21.77 -10.21
C ALA A 78 0.80 20.30 -10.57
N SER A 79 1.78 19.61 -11.15
CA SER A 79 1.73 18.15 -11.28
C SER A 79 1.85 17.49 -9.89
N PRO A 80 1.02 16.48 -9.56
CA PRO A 80 1.15 15.72 -8.32
C PRO A 80 2.47 14.95 -8.26
N PHE A 81 2.97 14.45 -9.40
CA PHE A 81 4.25 13.74 -9.46
C PHE A 81 5.43 14.68 -9.15
N ASP A 82 5.45 15.87 -9.74
CA ASP A 82 6.52 16.84 -9.52
C ASP A 82 6.52 17.37 -8.07
N THR A 83 5.32 17.59 -7.52
CA THR A 83 5.18 18.06 -6.14
C THR A 83 5.62 16.99 -5.13
N LEU A 84 5.25 15.73 -5.37
CA LEU A 84 5.71 14.62 -4.55
C LEU A 84 7.23 14.45 -4.64
N ASP A 85 7.81 14.47 -5.85
CA ASP A 85 9.26 14.38 -6.08
C ASP A 85 10.01 15.52 -5.38
N HIS A 86 9.48 16.75 -5.45
CA HIS A 86 10.03 17.89 -4.72
C HIS A 86 10.15 17.60 -3.21
N PHE A 87 9.07 17.16 -2.56
CA PHE A 87 9.10 16.90 -1.12
C PHE A 87 9.94 15.68 -0.75
N LEU A 88 9.96 14.63 -1.59
CA LEU A 88 10.88 13.50 -1.41
C LEU A 88 12.36 13.93 -1.46
N LYS A 89 12.70 14.92 -2.30
CA LYS A 89 14.04 15.52 -2.35
C LYS A 89 14.34 16.40 -1.13
N VAL A 90 13.38 17.22 -0.69
CA VAL A 90 13.51 18.09 0.49
C VAL A 90 13.77 17.27 1.75
N TYR A 91 12.97 16.22 1.97
CA TYR A 91 13.02 15.34 3.14
C TYR A 91 13.84 14.07 2.91
N ARG A 92 14.84 14.13 2.04
CA ARG A 92 15.74 13.01 1.78
C ARG A 92 16.66 12.76 2.97
N LEU A 93 16.70 11.51 3.42
CA LEU A 93 17.69 10.97 4.36
C LEU A 93 18.94 10.52 3.61
N ASP A 94 20.09 10.60 4.29
CA ASP A 94 21.32 10.01 3.76
C ASP A 94 21.28 8.48 3.92
N SER A 95 21.90 7.76 2.99
CA SER A 95 21.96 6.31 3.05
C SER A 95 22.74 5.86 4.29
N CYS A 96 22.09 5.05 5.12
CA CYS A 96 22.70 4.41 6.28
C CYS A 96 22.25 2.95 6.36
N PRO A 97 23.06 2.05 6.95
CA PRO A 97 22.60 0.73 7.35
C PRO A 97 21.39 0.88 8.28
N SER A 98 20.32 0.14 7.98
CA SER A 98 19.09 0.10 8.77
C SER A 98 18.64 -1.35 8.93
N PRO A 99 18.19 -1.77 10.13
CA PRO A 99 17.64 -3.10 10.34
C PRO A 99 16.30 -3.31 9.60
N VAL A 100 15.64 -2.22 9.20
CA VAL A 100 14.33 -2.21 8.54
C VAL A 100 14.36 -1.43 7.22
N PRO A 101 13.57 -1.83 6.21
CA PRO A 101 13.65 -1.25 4.87
C PRO A 101 12.93 0.09 4.71
N PHE A 102 12.02 0.43 5.62
CA PHE A 102 11.31 1.71 5.63
C PHE A 102 11.62 2.46 6.93
N ILE A 103 12.19 3.67 6.79
CA ILE A 103 12.73 4.48 7.90
C ILE A 103 12.01 5.81 8.07
N GLY A 104 10.82 5.94 7.48
CA GLY A 104 10.07 7.19 7.33
C GLY A 104 9.99 7.63 5.87
N GLY A 105 9.10 8.58 5.60
CA GLY A 105 8.81 9.05 4.24
C GLY A 105 7.32 9.17 3.97
N ALA A 106 6.95 9.17 2.69
CA ALA A 106 5.57 9.29 2.26
C ALA A 106 4.84 7.93 2.28
N VAL A 107 3.64 7.88 2.86
CA VAL A 107 2.74 6.72 2.82
C VAL A 107 1.36 7.19 2.35
N GLY A 108 0.81 6.49 1.36
CA GLY A 108 -0.41 6.90 0.69
C GLY A 108 -0.72 6.10 -0.57
N TYR A 109 -1.54 6.69 -1.44
CA TYR A 109 -1.97 6.05 -2.66
C TYR A 109 -1.92 6.99 -3.87
N PHE A 110 -1.80 6.37 -5.03
CA PHE A 110 -2.06 6.93 -6.35
C PHE A 110 -3.35 6.29 -6.88
N SER A 111 -4.32 7.10 -7.30
CA SER A 111 -5.52 6.62 -7.97
C SER A 111 -5.19 6.23 -9.41
N TYR A 112 -6.10 5.47 -10.02
CA TYR A 112 -6.00 5.10 -11.43
C TYR A 112 -6.02 6.33 -12.34
N ASP A 113 -6.78 7.36 -11.99
CA ASP A 113 -7.00 8.57 -12.82
C ASP A 113 -5.75 9.45 -12.97
N LEU A 114 -4.71 9.22 -12.17
CA LEU A 114 -3.39 9.82 -12.42
C LEU A 114 -2.78 9.38 -13.76
N CYS A 115 -3.34 8.35 -14.41
CA CYS A 115 -2.99 8.01 -15.79
C CYS A 115 -3.17 9.20 -16.75
N HIS A 116 -4.09 10.13 -16.50
CA HIS A 116 -4.30 11.33 -17.32
C HIS A 116 -3.12 12.32 -17.31
N PHE A 117 -2.19 12.18 -16.35
CA PHE A 117 -0.94 12.96 -16.33
C PHE A 117 0.18 12.34 -17.18
N ILE A 118 0.07 11.05 -17.50
CA ILE A 118 1.10 10.30 -18.24
C ILE A 118 0.64 9.91 -19.64
N GLU A 119 -0.66 9.76 -19.87
CA GLU A 119 -1.27 9.32 -21.11
C GLU A 119 -2.45 10.22 -21.49
N ARG A 120 -2.70 10.36 -22.80
CA ARG A 120 -3.84 11.14 -23.32
C ARG A 120 -5.03 10.22 -23.56
N LEU A 121 -5.91 10.14 -22.57
CA LEU A 121 -7.13 9.33 -22.61
C LEU A 121 -8.39 10.20 -22.58
N PRO A 122 -9.49 9.75 -23.19
CA PRO A 122 -10.77 10.46 -23.10
C PRO A 122 -11.36 10.33 -21.69
N GLU A 123 -11.82 11.45 -21.13
CA GLU A 123 -12.49 11.50 -19.83
C GLU A 123 -14.01 11.28 -20.00
N THR A 124 -14.41 10.02 -20.16
CA THR A 124 -15.82 9.66 -20.37
C THR A 124 -16.52 9.16 -19.11
N ALA A 125 -15.77 8.75 -18.09
CA ALA A 125 -16.31 8.27 -16.83
C ALA A 125 -16.75 9.45 -15.95
N VAL A 126 -17.75 9.21 -15.10
CA VAL A 126 -18.22 10.20 -14.11
C VAL A 126 -17.39 10.05 -12.84
N ASP A 127 -16.75 11.13 -12.37
CA ASP A 127 -16.11 11.18 -11.06
C ASP A 127 -17.17 11.32 -9.95
N ASP A 128 -17.71 10.18 -9.52
CA ASP A 128 -18.76 10.10 -8.51
C ASP A 128 -18.23 9.97 -7.08
N LEU A 129 -17.01 9.45 -6.90
CA LEU A 129 -16.35 9.32 -5.60
C LEU A 129 -15.71 10.63 -5.13
N LYS A 130 -15.26 11.49 -6.07
CA LYS A 130 -14.61 12.78 -5.79
C LYS A 130 -13.43 12.68 -4.82
N LEU A 131 -12.76 11.53 -4.83
CA LEU A 131 -11.60 11.27 -3.98
C LEU A 131 -10.37 11.99 -4.51
N PRO A 132 -9.39 12.29 -3.64
CA PRO A 132 -8.09 12.74 -4.10
C PRO A 132 -7.42 11.69 -4.98
N GLU A 133 -6.78 12.12 -6.07
CA GLU A 133 -6.09 11.26 -7.03
C GLU A 133 -4.69 10.86 -6.53
N CYS A 134 -4.01 11.76 -5.82
CA CYS A 134 -2.78 11.50 -5.10
C CYS A 134 -3.05 11.86 -3.64
N TYR A 135 -2.80 10.96 -2.68
CA TYR A 135 -3.01 11.27 -1.27
C TYR A 135 -1.92 10.64 -0.40
N PHE A 136 -0.98 11.45 0.10
CA PHE A 136 0.17 10.99 0.87
C PHE A 136 0.37 11.80 2.16
N GLY A 137 0.58 11.10 3.27
CA GLY A 137 1.17 11.68 4.48
C GLY A 137 2.68 11.47 4.49
N PHE A 138 3.44 12.45 4.98
CA PHE A 138 4.88 12.35 5.22
C PHE A 138 5.15 12.16 6.71
N TYR A 139 5.75 11.03 7.06
CA TYR A 139 5.90 10.57 8.43
C TYR A 139 7.35 10.66 8.88
N ASP A 140 7.56 11.31 10.02
CA ASP A 140 8.85 11.42 10.68
C ASP A 140 9.11 10.29 11.69
N LEU A 141 8.06 9.59 12.12
CA LEU A 141 8.08 8.57 13.16
C LEU A 141 7.37 7.30 12.69
N VAL A 142 8.08 6.17 12.73
CA VAL A 142 7.58 4.86 12.26
C VAL A 142 7.91 3.80 13.31
N LEU A 143 6.93 2.97 13.63
CA LEU A 143 7.13 1.72 14.37
C LEU A 143 7.24 0.59 13.36
N ALA A 144 8.39 -0.08 13.32
CA ALA A 144 8.71 -1.10 12.34
C ALA A 144 8.88 -2.47 13.01
N PHE A 145 8.45 -3.53 12.33
CA PHE A 145 8.51 -4.90 12.82
C PHE A 145 9.29 -5.77 11.86
N ASP A 146 10.21 -6.59 12.36
CA ASP A 146 10.81 -7.71 11.63
C ASP A 146 10.16 -9.01 12.11
N ASN A 147 9.14 -9.46 11.37
CA ASN A 147 8.32 -10.63 11.69
C ASN A 147 9.12 -11.93 11.66
N LEU A 148 10.24 -11.96 10.93
CA LEU A 148 11.13 -13.11 10.86
C LEU A 148 11.98 -13.23 12.13
N GLN A 149 12.45 -12.11 12.67
CA GLN A 149 13.29 -12.09 13.87
C GLN A 149 12.50 -11.86 15.17
N GLY A 150 11.22 -11.51 15.09
CA GLY A 150 10.41 -11.15 16.25
C GLY A 150 10.86 -9.83 16.90
N LYS A 151 11.42 -8.91 16.12
CA LYS A 151 11.98 -7.64 16.62
C LYS A 151 11.11 -6.45 16.24
N ALA A 152 11.08 -5.44 17.11
CA ALA A 152 10.42 -4.16 16.85
C ALA A 152 11.41 -3.01 16.98
N TYR A 153 11.21 -1.96 16.18
CA TYR A 153 12.09 -0.79 16.12
C TYR A 153 11.26 0.49 16.07
N ILE A 154 11.67 1.51 16.82
CA ILE A 154 11.19 2.88 16.63
C ILE A 154 12.18 3.59 15.72
N VAL A 155 11.69 4.15 14.63
CA VAL A 155 12.47 4.99 13.72
C VAL A 155 11.95 6.42 13.79
N SER A 156 12.84 7.37 14.07
CA SER A 156 12.52 8.79 14.18
C SER A 156 13.50 9.62 13.37
N THR A 157 13.01 10.30 12.34
CA THR A 157 13.81 11.07 11.38
C THR A 157 14.06 12.51 11.83
N GLY A 158 13.19 13.05 12.70
CA GLY A 158 13.21 14.44 13.15
C GLY A 158 12.71 15.47 12.14
N PHE A 159 12.17 15.04 10.99
CA PHE A 159 11.50 15.96 10.07
C PHE A 159 10.23 16.56 10.72
N PRO A 160 9.78 17.76 10.29
CA PRO A 160 10.19 18.54 9.11
C PRO A 160 11.47 19.38 9.30
N GLU A 161 12.11 19.34 10.46
CA GLU A 161 13.29 20.17 10.76
C GLU A 161 14.46 19.86 9.80
N LEU A 162 15.01 20.90 9.19
CA LEU A 162 16.08 20.77 8.19
C LEU A 162 17.46 21.05 8.75
N ARG A 163 17.56 21.79 9.86
CA ARG A 163 18.83 22.03 10.56
C ARG A 163 19.14 20.84 11.45
N GLU A 164 20.38 20.36 11.39
CA GLU A 164 20.76 19.10 12.06
C GLU A 164 20.48 19.11 13.57
N GLY A 165 20.79 20.21 14.27
CA GLY A 165 20.55 20.32 15.71
C GLY A 165 19.07 20.22 16.09
N GLU A 166 18.21 20.97 15.38
CA GLU A 166 16.75 20.96 15.56
C GLU A 166 16.17 19.58 15.22
N ARG A 167 16.62 19.00 14.09
CA ARG A 167 16.19 17.67 13.64
C ARG A 167 16.55 16.57 14.64
N ARG A 168 17.79 16.54 15.14
CA ARG A 168 18.21 15.55 16.14
C ARG A 168 17.46 15.70 17.46
N LYS A 169 17.24 16.94 17.91
CA LYS A 169 16.45 17.23 19.11
C LYS A 169 15.02 16.70 18.95
N ARG A 170 14.35 17.08 17.86
CA ARG A 170 13.00 16.60 17.54
C ARG A 170 12.94 15.08 17.42
N ALA A 171 13.93 14.47 16.76
CA ALA A 171 13.97 13.01 16.62
C ALA A 171 13.98 12.29 17.97
N ALA A 172 14.77 12.80 18.93
CA ALA A 172 14.85 12.25 20.29
C ALA A 172 13.55 12.44 21.08
N GLU A 173 12.92 13.60 20.96
CA GLU A 173 11.62 13.90 21.58
C GLU A 173 10.54 12.93 21.06
N ARG A 174 10.40 12.81 19.73
CA ARG A 174 9.43 11.90 19.08
C ARG A 174 9.66 10.43 19.43
N LEU A 175 10.92 10.02 19.56
CA LEU A 175 11.27 8.67 19.99
C LEU A 175 10.88 8.43 21.45
N SER A 176 11.10 9.41 22.34
CA SER A 176 10.68 9.33 23.74
C SER A 176 9.17 9.29 23.90
N GLU A 177 8.44 10.12 23.14
CA GLU A 177 6.97 10.10 23.07
C GLU A 177 6.45 8.73 22.63
N MET A 178 7.03 8.15 21.59
CA MET A 178 6.66 6.82 21.10
C MET A 178 6.87 5.74 22.16
N LYS A 179 8.01 5.75 22.88
CA LYS A 179 8.26 4.81 23.97
C LYS A 179 7.23 4.94 25.09
N ALA A 180 6.94 6.17 25.50
CA ALA A 180 5.94 6.43 26.55
C ALA A 180 4.55 5.96 26.11
N LYS A 181 4.20 6.17 24.85
CA LYS A 181 2.97 5.66 24.24
C LYS A 181 2.94 4.13 24.25
N LEU A 182 4.03 3.48 23.85
CA LEU A 182 4.14 2.02 23.79
C LEU A 182 4.18 1.34 25.16
N ALA A 183 4.63 2.04 26.21
CA ALA A 183 4.53 1.54 27.59
C ALA A 183 3.07 1.35 28.05
N ASN A 184 2.12 2.02 27.39
CA ASN A 184 0.69 1.91 27.65
C ASN A 184 -0.03 0.96 26.69
N VAL A 185 0.69 0.16 25.88
CA VAL A 185 0.03 -0.83 25.01
C VAL A 185 -0.77 -1.78 25.90
N PRO A 186 -2.07 -1.94 25.66
CA PRO A 186 -2.86 -2.92 26.37
C PRO A 186 -2.18 -4.28 26.19
N SER A 187 -1.70 -4.87 27.28
CA SER A 187 -1.30 -6.28 27.28
C SER A 187 -2.58 -7.13 27.25
N ARG A 188 -3.24 -7.16 26.10
CA ARG A 188 -4.22 -8.21 25.81
C ARG A 188 -3.41 -9.48 25.62
N GLY A 189 -3.11 -10.15 26.73
CA GLY A 189 -2.48 -11.46 26.73
C GLY A 189 -3.36 -12.41 25.95
N GLN A 190 -2.85 -12.93 24.83
CA GLN A 190 -3.59 -13.67 23.82
C GLN A 190 -4.72 -12.83 23.21
N GLU A 191 -5.03 -13.06 21.92
CA GLU A 191 -6.18 -12.42 21.29
C GLU A 191 -7.38 -12.47 22.24
N ALA A 192 -7.91 -11.32 22.63
CA ALA A 192 -9.17 -11.30 23.37
C ALA A 192 -10.14 -12.22 22.59
N PRO A 193 -10.80 -13.17 23.28
CA PRO A 193 -11.69 -14.10 22.60
C PRO A 193 -12.64 -13.27 21.74
N PRO A 194 -12.92 -13.73 20.51
CA PRO A 194 -13.62 -12.92 19.54
C PRO A 194 -14.82 -12.28 20.25
N THR A 195 -14.89 -10.94 20.23
CA THR A 195 -16.19 -10.31 20.44
C THR A 195 -17.10 -11.06 19.49
N PRO A 196 -18.16 -11.73 19.99
CA PRO A 196 -19.00 -12.52 19.12
C PRO A 196 -19.28 -11.63 17.93
N ILE A 197 -18.96 -12.11 16.73
CA ILE A 197 -19.43 -11.45 15.52
C ILE A 197 -20.91 -11.29 15.83
N PHE A 198 -21.36 -10.05 16.06
CA PHE A 198 -22.78 -9.78 16.06
C PHE A 198 -23.17 -10.20 14.66
N SER A 199 -23.64 -11.43 14.55
CA SER A 199 -24.26 -11.93 13.36
C SER A 199 -25.55 -11.13 13.31
N SER A 200 -25.50 -9.96 12.68
CA SER A 200 -26.65 -9.62 11.87
C SER A 200 -26.81 -10.83 10.95
N THR A 201 -27.83 -11.63 11.24
CA THR A 201 -28.23 -12.77 10.41
C THR A 201 -28.69 -12.31 9.03
N GLU A 202 -28.88 -11.02 8.86
CA GLU A 202 -29.17 -10.39 7.59
C GLU A 202 -27.88 -10.21 6.77
N PRO A 203 -27.86 -10.74 5.53
CA PRO A 203 -26.75 -10.54 4.62
C PRO A 203 -26.62 -9.06 4.26
N VAL A 204 -25.38 -8.56 4.20
CA VAL A 204 -25.09 -7.21 3.70
C VAL A 204 -25.45 -7.16 2.21
N ALA A 205 -26.36 -6.27 1.83
CA ALA A 205 -26.74 -6.09 0.44
C ALA A 205 -25.63 -5.36 -0.34
N LEU A 206 -25.09 -6.02 -1.36
CA LEU A 206 -24.12 -5.42 -2.29
C LEU A 206 -24.86 -4.78 -3.47
N LYS A 207 -24.59 -3.51 -3.72
CA LYS A 207 -25.06 -2.77 -4.89
C LYS A 207 -23.93 -2.69 -5.91
N GLY A 208 -24.11 -3.32 -7.07
CA GLY A 208 -23.17 -3.23 -8.19
C GLY A 208 -23.48 -2.07 -9.13
N GLY A 209 -22.46 -1.57 -9.83
CA GLY A 209 -22.61 -0.58 -10.91
C GLY A 209 -23.14 -1.16 -12.24
N PHE A 210 -23.18 -2.49 -12.37
CA PHE A 210 -23.70 -3.19 -13.54
C PHE A 210 -24.79 -4.19 -13.12
N THR A 211 -25.80 -4.35 -13.96
CA THR A 211 -26.56 -5.60 -14.01
C THR A 211 -25.75 -6.69 -14.70
N HIS A 212 -26.09 -7.96 -14.45
CA HIS A 212 -25.46 -9.09 -15.14
C HIS A 212 -25.50 -8.95 -16.66
N GLN A 213 -26.65 -8.53 -17.22
CA GLN A 213 -26.80 -8.36 -18.67
C GLN A 213 -25.92 -7.24 -19.24
N GLU A 214 -25.78 -6.12 -18.51
CA GLU A 214 -24.90 -5.03 -18.94
C GLU A 214 -23.42 -5.45 -18.89
N TYR A 215 -23.02 -6.20 -17.86
CA TYR A 215 -21.64 -6.69 -17.77
C TYR A 215 -21.31 -7.68 -18.89
N VAL A 216 -22.24 -8.60 -19.22
CA VAL A 216 -22.08 -9.51 -20.37
C VAL A 216 -21.91 -8.72 -21.67
N LYS A 217 -22.73 -7.69 -21.90
CA LYS A 217 -22.59 -6.82 -23.09
C LYS A 217 -21.25 -6.11 -23.14
N ALA A 218 -20.73 -5.64 -22.00
CA ALA A 218 -19.41 -5.03 -21.92
C ALA A 218 -18.29 -6.02 -22.29
N VAL A 219 -18.39 -7.26 -21.83
CA VAL A 219 -17.46 -8.35 -22.17
C VAL A 219 -17.56 -8.72 -23.65
N GLU A 220 -18.78 -8.80 -24.22
CA GLU A 220 -18.98 -9.04 -25.66
C GLU A 220 -18.32 -7.95 -26.50
N LYS A 221 -18.51 -6.68 -26.14
CA LYS A 221 -17.87 -5.55 -26.81
C LYS A 221 -16.33 -5.60 -26.71
N ALA A 222 -15.79 -5.98 -25.56
CA ALA A 222 -14.34 -6.20 -25.42
C ALA A 222 -13.83 -7.31 -26.34
N ARG A 223 -14.59 -8.40 -26.50
CA ARG A 223 -14.25 -9.48 -27.44
C ARG A 223 -14.30 -9.01 -28.89
N GLU A 224 -15.25 -8.15 -29.26
CA GLU A 224 -15.30 -7.53 -30.59
C GLU A 224 -14.03 -6.73 -30.87
N TYR A 225 -13.56 -5.91 -29.94
CA TYR A 225 -12.29 -5.18 -30.06
C TYR A 225 -11.07 -6.12 -30.20
N ILE A 226 -11.05 -7.24 -29.47
CA ILE A 226 -9.99 -8.25 -29.60
C ILE A 226 -10.01 -8.89 -30.99
N ILE A 227 -11.18 -9.27 -31.49
CA ILE A 227 -11.34 -9.89 -32.81
C ILE A 227 -10.97 -8.90 -33.93
N ALA A 228 -11.31 -7.63 -33.76
CA ALA A 228 -10.94 -6.56 -34.68
C ALA A 228 -9.43 -6.25 -34.67
N GLY A 229 -8.69 -6.71 -33.66
CA GLY A 229 -7.26 -6.47 -33.50
C GLY A 229 -6.92 -5.13 -32.85
N ASP A 230 -7.90 -4.47 -32.22
CA ASP A 230 -7.70 -3.18 -31.55
C ASP A 230 -6.92 -3.32 -30.22
N ILE A 231 -7.13 -4.44 -29.52
CA ILE A 231 -6.47 -4.78 -28.24
C ILE A 231 -6.20 -6.28 -28.17
N PHE A 232 -5.21 -6.69 -27.36
CA PHE A 232 -4.95 -8.11 -27.08
C PHE A 232 -5.73 -8.61 -25.85
N GLU A 233 -5.82 -7.76 -24.82
CA GLU A 233 -6.52 -8.03 -23.57
C GLU A 233 -7.03 -6.70 -22.98
N VAL A 234 -8.10 -6.76 -22.19
CA VAL A 234 -8.57 -5.66 -21.35
C VAL A 234 -8.99 -6.19 -19.99
N ASN A 235 -8.66 -5.43 -18.94
CA ASN A 235 -9.17 -5.69 -17.59
C ASN A 235 -10.43 -4.85 -17.35
N LEU A 236 -11.59 -5.48 -17.47
CA LEU A 236 -12.88 -4.86 -17.14
C LEU A 236 -13.14 -4.97 -15.64
N SER A 237 -13.53 -3.86 -15.01
CA SER A 237 -13.87 -3.81 -13.60
C SER A 237 -15.27 -3.23 -13.38
N GLN A 238 -15.85 -3.54 -12.22
CA GLN A 238 -17.07 -2.91 -11.72
C GLN A 238 -16.93 -2.65 -10.22
N ARG A 239 -17.62 -1.62 -9.73
CA ARG A 239 -17.66 -1.27 -8.32
C ARG A 239 -18.86 -1.93 -7.64
N PHE A 240 -18.63 -2.47 -6.44
CA PHE A 240 -19.67 -2.90 -5.51
C PHE A 240 -19.63 -2.00 -4.28
N GLU A 241 -20.81 -1.65 -3.77
CA GLU A 241 -21.00 -0.79 -2.61
C GLU A 241 -21.90 -1.48 -1.60
N ALA A 242 -21.62 -1.24 -0.31
CA ALA A 242 -22.44 -1.70 0.79
C ALA A 242 -22.34 -0.73 1.97
N GLU A 243 -23.44 -0.58 2.69
CA GLU A 243 -23.44 0.10 3.98
C GLU A 243 -22.94 -0.86 5.07
N LEU A 244 -21.96 -0.41 5.84
CA LEU A 244 -21.35 -1.20 6.91
C LEU A 244 -21.59 -0.55 8.26
N SER A 245 -22.01 -1.35 9.24
CA SER A 245 -22.15 -0.92 10.65
C SER A 245 -20.84 -1.02 11.45
N ILE A 246 -19.78 -1.54 10.83
CA ILE A 246 -18.46 -1.70 11.44
C ILE A 246 -17.52 -0.60 10.97
N THR A 247 -16.57 -0.23 11.84
CA THR A 247 -15.51 0.72 11.48
C THR A 247 -14.59 0.15 10.39
N PRO A 248 -13.95 0.98 9.56
CA PRO A 248 -12.97 0.53 8.56
C PRO A 248 -11.84 -0.33 9.14
N TYR A 249 -11.37 -0.02 10.34
CA TYR A 249 -10.33 -0.82 11.00
C TYR A 249 -10.85 -2.20 11.47
N GLU A 250 -12.10 -2.31 11.90
CA GLU A 250 -12.71 -3.60 12.20
C GLU A 250 -12.89 -4.45 10.91
N LEU A 251 -13.24 -3.82 9.79
CA LEU A 251 -13.23 -4.49 8.48
C LEU A 251 -11.84 -5.01 8.14
N TYR A 252 -10.80 -4.20 8.34
CA TYR A 252 -9.40 -4.61 8.13
C TYR A 252 -9.02 -5.82 9.01
N ARG A 253 -9.34 -5.81 10.30
CA ARG A 253 -9.05 -6.94 11.21
C ARG A 253 -9.71 -8.23 10.74
N ARG A 254 -10.97 -8.16 10.29
CA ARG A 254 -11.69 -9.32 9.73
C ARG A 254 -11.06 -9.80 8.43
N LEU A 255 -10.73 -8.88 7.51
CA LEU A 255 -10.10 -9.19 6.24
C LEU A 255 -8.73 -9.88 6.44
N ARG A 256 -7.89 -9.33 7.32
CA ARG A 256 -6.56 -9.88 7.65
C ARG A 256 -6.63 -11.31 8.17
N ARG A 257 -7.66 -11.66 8.94
CA ARG A 257 -7.87 -13.02 9.46
C ARG A 257 -8.23 -14.01 8.36
N ILE A 258 -9.00 -13.56 7.37
CA ILE A 258 -9.48 -14.41 6.26
C ILE A 258 -8.40 -14.54 5.19
N ASN A 259 -7.72 -13.44 4.85
CA ASN A 259 -6.74 -13.36 3.78
C ASN A 259 -5.50 -12.57 4.25
N PRO A 260 -4.52 -13.21 4.91
CA PRO A 260 -3.29 -12.56 5.33
C PRO A 260 -2.37 -12.31 4.13
N ALA A 261 -2.60 -11.21 3.42
CA ALA A 261 -1.90 -10.89 2.18
C ALA A 261 -0.49 -10.27 2.42
N PRO A 262 0.43 -10.37 1.45
CA PRO A 262 1.80 -9.86 1.55
C PRO A 262 1.90 -8.33 1.50
N PHE A 263 0.91 -7.67 0.88
CA PHE A 263 0.84 -6.22 0.74
C PHE A 263 -0.50 -5.71 1.29
N ALA A 264 -0.94 -6.25 2.43
CA ALA A 264 -2.11 -5.74 3.11
C ALA A 264 -1.84 -4.36 3.69
N CYS A 265 -2.86 -3.52 3.74
CA CYS A 265 -2.75 -2.24 4.43
C CYS A 265 -4.08 -1.75 4.99
N TYR A 266 -3.95 -0.92 6.01
CA TYR A 266 -4.96 0.00 6.46
C TYR A 266 -4.39 1.41 6.35
N LEU A 267 -5.08 2.32 5.65
CA LEU A 267 -4.78 3.75 5.61
C LEU A 267 -6.02 4.50 6.11
N GLY A 268 -5.94 5.15 7.27
CA GLY A 268 -7.02 5.94 7.85
C GLY A 268 -6.83 7.43 7.57
N PHE A 269 -7.26 7.90 6.40
CA PHE A 269 -7.22 9.33 6.05
C PHE A 269 -8.52 10.02 6.42
N ASP A 270 -8.50 11.36 6.44
CA ASP A 270 -9.62 12.17 6.92
C ASP A 270 -10.93 11.93 6.14
N GLU A 271 -10.85 11.81 4.82
CA GLU A 271 -12.01 11.71 3.92
C GLU A 271 -12.30 10.27 3.48
N VAL A 272 -11.30 9.38 3.58
CA VAL A 272 -11.37 8.01 3.07
C VAL A 272 -10.48 7.08 3.86
N ALA A 273 -10.95 5.86 4.10
CA ALA A 273 -10.12 4.79 4.61
C ALA A 273 -9.86 3.75 3.51
N VAL A 274 -8.60 3.35 3.33
CA VAL A 274 -8.22 2.26 2.43
C VAL A 274 -7.99 1.01 3.26
N VAL A 275 -8.70 -0.06 2.91
CA VAL A 275 -8.55 -1.39 3.51
C VAL A 275 -8.19 -2.36 2.39
N SER A 276 -6.98 -2.91 2.42
CA SER A 276 -6.45 -3.74 1.34
C SER A 276 -5.86 -5.05 1.86
N ALA A 277 -6.03 -6.10 1.06
CA ALA A 277 -5.34 -7.38 1.19
C ALA A 277 -4.75 -7.80 -0.16
N SER A 278 -3.90 -6.93 -0.74
CA SER A 278 -3.34 -7.15 -2.07
C SER A 278 -2.33 -8.32 -2.08
N PRO A 279 -2.49 -9.30 -2.99
CA PRO A 279 -1.50 -10.36 -3.20
C PRO A 279 -0.28 -9.90 -4.01
N GLU A 280 -0.40 -8.79 -4.73
CA GLU A 280 0.49 -8.42 -5.82
C GLU A 280 1.30 -7.17 -5.51
N ARG A 281 2.58 -7.22 -5.89
CA ARG A 281 3.47 -6.07 -5.86
C ARG A 281 3.37 -5.36 -7.19
N PHE A 282 2.93 -4.10 -7.16
CA PHE A 282 3.06 -3.24 -8.34
C PHE A 282 4.53 -2.93 -8.63
N LEU A 283 5.18 -2.13 -7.78
CA LEU A 283 6.59 -1.78 -7.93
C LEU A 283 7.33 -1.78 -6.60
N ARG A 284 8.61 -2.16 -6.64
CA ARG A 284 9.57 -1.99 -5.55
C ARG A 284 10.86 -1.40 -6.09
N LEU A 285 11.23 -0.23 -5.59
CA LEU A 285 12.52 0.40 -5.86
C LEU A 285 13.41 0.29 -4.63
N ARG A 286 14.62 -0.27 -4.78
CA ARG A 286 15.64 -0.32 -3.73
C ARG A 286 17.00 0.03 -4.32
N GLY A 287 17.54 1.19 -3.92
CA GLY A 287 18.74 1.73 -4.55
C GLY A 287 18.45 2.06 -6.02
N ASP A 288 19.24 1.48 -6.93
CA ASP A 288 19.06 1.61 -8.38
C ASP A 288 18.33 0.41 -9.01
N ARG A 289 17.75 -0.49 -8.20
CA ARG A 289 17.02 -1.67 -8.67
C ARG A 289 15.52 -1.50 -8.48
N VAL A 290 14.79 -1.53 -9.61
CA VAL A 290 13.33 -1.63 -9.65
C VAL A 290 12.91 -3.07 -9.94
N GLU A 291 11.80 -3.50 -9.35
CA GLU A 291 11.21 -4.82 -9.53
C GLU A 291 9.68 -4.71 -9.52
N THR A 292 9.04 -5.43 -10.44
CA THR A 292 7.60 -5.69 -10.53
C THR A 292 7.40 -7.21 -10.43
N ARG A 293 6.22 -7.65 -9.98
CA ARG A 293 5.87 -9.09 -9.94
C ARG A 293 4.44 -9.26 -10.47
N PRO A 294 4.23 -9.18 -11.79
CA PRO A 294 2.92 -9.35 -12.37
C PRO A 294 2.38 -10.74 -12.06
N ILE A 295 1.09 -10.84 -11.77
CA ILE A 295 0.39 -12.12 -11.55
C ILE A 295 -0.64 -12.32 -12.65
N LYS A 296 -0.53 -13.43 -13.37
CA LYS A 296 -1.55 -13.90 -14.32
C LYS A 296 -1.83 -15.39 -14.12
N GLY A 297 -3.10 -15.74 -14.21
CA GLY A 297 -3.59 -17.08 -13.94
C GLY A 297 -3.78 -17.34 -12.46
N THR A 298 -5.00 -17.74 -12.10
CA THR A 298 -5.36 -18.11 -10.72
C THR A 298 -6.08 -19.44 -10.73
N ARG A 299 -5.85 -20.25 -9.70
CA ARG A 299 -6.68 -21.40 -9.36
C ARG A 299 -7.11 -21.31 -7.90
N PRO A 300 -8.32 -21.79 -7.53
CA PRO A 300 -8.67 -21.95 -6.13
C PRO A 300 -7.71 -22.94 -5.48
N ARG A 301 -7.56 -22.85 -4.14
CA ARG A 301 -6.85 -23.90 -3.40
C ARG A 301 -7.69 -25.20 -3.44
N GLY A 302 -7.01 -26.34 -3.60
CA GLY A 302 -7.65 -27.65 -3.52
C GLY A 302 -8.18 -27.93 -2.11
N LYS A 303 -9.21 -28.77 -2.00
CA LYS A 303 -9.73 -29.21 -0.70
C LYS A 303 -8.82 -30.25 -0.04
N THR A 304 -7.98 -30.93 -0.84
CA THR A 304 -6.94 -31.84 -0.37
C THR A 304 -5.58 -31.47 -0.98
N PRO A 305 -4.44 -31.91 -0.39
CA PRO A 305 -3.12 -31.67 -0.97
C PRO A 305 -2.98 -32.17 -2.41
N GLU A 306 -3.59 -33.30 -2.75
CA GLU A 306 -3.54 -33.90 -4.08
C GLU A 306 -4.33 -33.09 -5.10
N GLU A 307 -5.51 -32.59 -4.71
CA GLU A 307 -6.31 -31.69 -5.54
C GLU A 307 -5.59 -30.36 -5.76
N ASP A 308 -4.93 -29.83 -4.72
CA ASP A 308 -4.17 -28.59 -4.78
C ASP A 308 -2.97 -28.71 -5.74
N GLU A 309 -2.25 -29.83 -5.67
CA GLU A 309 -1.13 -30.13 -6.57
C GLU A 309 -1.61 -30.39 -8.01
N ALA A 310 -2.79 -30.97 -8.20
CA ALA A 310 -3.39 -31.13 -9.52
C ALA A 310 -3.76 -29.77 -10.14
N LEU A 311 -4.43 -28.88 -9.37
CA LEU A 311 -4.77 -27.53 -9.81
C LEU A 311 -3.53 -26.68 -10.11
N ALA A 312 -2.47 -26.82 -9.30
CA ALA A 312 -1.19 -26.16 -9.54
C ALA A 312 -0.54 -26.64 -10.85
N ARG A 313 -0.54 -27.95 -11.12
CA ARG A 313 -0.05 -28.50 -12.39
C ARG A 313 -0.88 -28.03 -13.58
N GLU A 314 -2.20 -28.01 -13.47
CA GLU A 314 -3.09 -27.50 -14.51
C GLU A 314 -2.78 -26.04 -14.86
N LEU A 315 -2.54 -25.20 -13.84
CA LEU A 315 -2.15 -23.80 -14.04
C LEU A 315 -0.80 -23.67 -14.76
N LEU A 316 0.19 -24.49 -14.39
CA LEU A 316 1.54 -24.46 -14.98
C LEU A 316 1.55 -24.96 -16.43
N ASP A 317 0.76 -25.99 -16.72
CA ASP A 317 0.70 -26.65 -18.03
C ASP A 317 -0.31 -26.00 -18.99
N GLY A 318 -1.15 -25.09 -18.48
CA GLY A 318 -2.12 -24.33 -19.26
C GLY A 318 -1.46 -23.45 -20.32
N ALA A 319 -1.61 -23.81 -21.59
CA ALA A 319 -1.05 -23.05 -22.71
C ALA A 319 -1.62 -21.63 -22.83
N LYS A 320 -2.90 -21.45 -22.45
CA LYS A 320 -3.57 -20.15 -22.45
C LYS A 320 -2.98 -19.25 -21.36
N GLU A 321 -2.95 -19.74 -20.11
CA GLU A 321 -2.44 -18.99 -18.96
C GLU A 321 -0.96 -18.64 -19.14
N ARG A 322 -0.17 -19.54 -19.72
CA ARG A 322 1.23 -19.27 -20.05
C ARG A 322 1.37 -18.16 -21.09
N ALA A 323 0.53 -18.15 -22.13
CA ALA A 323 0.56 -17.10 -23.15
C ALA A 323 0.17 -15.73 -22.57
N GLU A 324 -0.88 -15.67 -21.74
CA GLU A 324 -1.28 -14.45 -21.03
C GLU A 324 -0.18 -13.95 -20.08
N ASN A 325 0.48 -14.86 -19.35
CA ASN A 325 1.59 -14.51 -18.45
C ASN A 325 2.81 -13.98 -19.22
N ILE A 326 3.17 -14.59 -20.35
CA ILE A 326 4.28 -14.08 -21.18
C ILE A 326 3.97 -12.68 -21.70
N MET A 327 2.73 -12.44 -22.14
CA MET A 327 2.32 -11.14 -22.66
C MET A 327 2.44 -10.04 -21.60
N ILE A 328 1.99 -10.28 -20.35
CA ILE A 328 2.12 -9.27 -19.28
C ILE A 328 3.59 -9.05 -18.90
N VAL A 329 4.39 -10.12 -18.87
CA VAL A 329 5.83 -10.02 -18.59
C VAL A 329 6.53 -9.17 -19.64
N ASP A 330 6.18 -9.34 -20.92
CA ASP A 330 6.76 -8.53 -21.99
C ASP A 330 6.30 -7.06 -21.94
N LEU A 331 5.05 -6.78 -21.54
CA LEU A 331 4.58 -5.41 -21.26
C LEU A 331 5.43 -4.77 -20.15
N GLU A 332 5.55 -5.42 -19.00
CA GLU A 332 6.34 -4.93 -17.87
C GLU A 332 7.82 -4.75 -18.23
N ARG A 333 8.38 -5.62 -19.07
CA ARG A 333 9.74 -5.44 -19.61
C ARG A 333 9.87 -4.20 -20.47
N ASN A 334 8.86 -3.89 -21.28
CA ASN A 334 8.83 -2.68 -22.09
C ASN A 334 8.80 -1.43 -21.19
N ASP A 335 7.90 -1.41 -20.21
CA ASP A 335 7.74 -0.31 -19.27
C ASP A 335 9.02 -0.07 -18.45
N LEU A 336 9.60 -1.12 -17.87
CA LEU A 336 10.88 -1.01 -17.18
C LEU A 336 12.02 -0.61 -18.12
N GLY A 337 11.96 -1.03 -19.40
CA GLY A 337 12.93 -0.66 -20.43
C GLY A 337 12.97 0.84 -20.73
N ARG A 338 11.88 1.57 -20.51
CA ARG A 338 11.80 3.04 -20.69
C ARG A 338 12.58 3.80 -19.62
N VAL A 339 12.74 3.23 -18.43
CA VAL A 339 13.30 3.91 -17.25
C VAL A 339 14.58 3.28 -16.70
N CYS A 340 14.93 2.06 -17.14
CA CYS A 340 16.14 1.36 -16.72
C CYS A 340 17.29 1.52 -17.72
N ARG A 341 18.52 1.25 -17.26
CA ARG A 341 19.69 1.17 -18.16
C ARG A 341 19.49 0.07 -19.21
N PHE A 342 19.92 0.34 -20.44
CA PHE A 342 19.83 -0.64 -21.53
C PHE A 342 20.53 -1.97 -21.16
N GLY A 343 19.89 -3.09 -21.47
CA GLY A 343 20.40 -4.44 -21.21
C GLY A 343 20.34 -4.91 -19.74
N THR A 344 19.81 -4.11 -18.80
CA THR A 344 19.74 -4.50 -17.38
C THR A 344 18.42 -5.14 -16.97
N VAL A 345 17.35 -4.99 -17.77
CA VAL A 345 16.03 -5.58 -17.49
C VAL A 345 16.08 -7.08 -17.72
N LYS A 346 15.74 -7.87 -16.70
CA LYS A 346 15.78 -9.34 -16.72
C LYS A 346 14.52 -9.91 -16.08
N VAL A 347 14.06 -11.04 -16.61
CA VAL A 347 13.01 -11.87 -16.01
C VAL A 347 13.70 -12.95 -15.18
N SER A 348 13.46 -12.97 -13.86
CA SER A 348 14.11 -13.93 -12.96
C SER A 348 13.31 -15.20 -12.73
N GLU A 349 11.98 -15.13 -12.84
CA GLU A 349 11.02 -16.20 -12.60
C GLU A 349 9.92 -16.06 -13.67
N LEU A 350 9.45 -17.16 -14.25
CA LEU A 350 8.38 -17.21 -15.26
C LEU A 350 7.34 -18.27 -14.89
#